data_AF-A0A7X9Q4W3-F1
#
_entry.id   AF-A0A7X9Q4W3-F1
#
_cell.length_a   1.000
_cell.length_b   1.000
_cell.length_c   1.000
_cell.angle_alpha   90.00
_cell.angle_beta   90.00
_cell.angle_gamma   90.00
#
_symmetry.space_group_name_H-M   'P 1'
#
loop_
_entity.id
_entity.type
_entity.pdbx_description
1 polymer ?
#
loop_
_entity_poly.entity_id
_entity_poly.type
_entity_poly.pdbx_seq_one_letter_code
_entity_poly.pdbx_strand_id
1 'polypeptide(L)'
;MSFLWLGCKKDNSDQNPPVTPPGFSVSSATIDGAAFLNLKYDCSFNPVIKFYFSTKIDAATVSPALNFRNFQGDLISYQSTMSNGDSAINIIPNLSLQALTKYSLSVNTTLKSQAGGKLLSALTINFVSKIDSSDKFPLITEDALLTKVQEQTFKYFWDFGHPASGLARERNTSGDVTTSGGSGFGIMAIPVGINRSFITRNEGLQRMQTIVAFLKNTAQTFHGAYPHWINGNTGAAVPFSPNDNGADLVETSYLVMGLLCARQYFDAANTNEITLRDDINIIVNRVEWDWFRRGGQNVLYWHWSPTVDWAMNLPIKGWNECLITYILAASSATHGIPLIVYNQGWKGGSGYLNGNTYYGYTLPLGPNFGGPLFFSHYSFLGINPFGLQDG
;
A
#
# COMPACT_ATOMS: atom_id res chain seq x y z
N MET A 1 19.04 114.85 17.94
CA MET A 1 17.96 114.90 18.93
C MET A 1 17.13 113.63 18.74
N SER A 2 17.05 112.81 19.78
CA SER A 2 16.55 111.44 19.78
C SER A 2 15.10 111.28 19.34
N PHE A 3 14.80 110.16 18.67
CA PHE A 3 13.51 109.47 18.80
C PHE A 3 13.79 108.00 19.17
N LEU A 4 13.32 107.61 20.36
CA LEU A 4 13.29 106.23 20.84
C LEU A 4 12.20 105.45 20.10
N TRP A 5 12.51 104.20 19.74
CA TRP A 5 11.51 103.17 19.44
C TRP A 5 11.78 101.95 20.33
N LEU A 6 10.78 101.57 21.13
CA LEU A 6 10.74 100.36 21.94
C LEU A 6 10.33 99.18 21.04
N GLY A 7 11.17 98.16 20.96
CA GLY A 7 10.86 96.86 20.35
C GLY A 7 10.75 95.77 21.43
N CYS A 8 9.61 95.08 21.48
CA CYS A 8 9.34 93.96 22.37
C CYS A 8 10.25 92.75 22.07
N LYS A 9 10.83 92.16 23.13
CA LYS A 9 11.47 90.84 23.11
C LYS A 9 10.41 89.74 22.94
N LYS A 10 10.67 88.79 22.04
CA LYS A 10 10.03 87.46 22.02
C LYS A 10 11.00 86.47 22.64
N ASP A 11 10.57 85.78 23.69
CA ASP A 11 11.30 84.69 24.32
C ASP A 11 11.35 83.47 23.38
N ASN A 12 12.56 82.98 23.13
CA ASN A 12 12.82 81.68 22.53
C ASN A 12 12.62 80.62 23.61
N SER A 13 11.53 79.85 23.51
CA SER A 13 11.37 78.61 24.26
C SER A 13 11.99 77.45 23.47
N ASP A 14 12.75 76.62 24.20
CA ASP A 14 13.48 75.45 23.74
C ASP A 14 12.65 74.50 22.88
N GLN A 15 13.04 74.34 21.62
CA GLN A 15 12.60 73.24 20.77
C GLN A 15 13.63 72.10 20.90
N ASN A 16 13.53 71.32 21.98
CA ASN A 16 14.16 69.99 21.98
C ASN A 16 13.47 69.15 20.89
N PRO A 17 14.21 68.54 19.94
CA PRO A 17 13.60 67.73 18.90
C PRO A 17 12.81 66.56 19.53
N PRO A 18 11.67 66.14 18.95
CA PRO A 18 10.89 65.03 19.46
C PRO A 18 11.76 63.78 19.62
N VAL A 19 11.88 63.27 20.84
CA VAL A 19 12.59 62.01 21.09
C VAL A 19 11.84 60.90 20.37
N THR A 20 12.43 60.38 19.29
CA THR A 20 11.83 59.26 18.55
C THR A 20 11.95 58.01 19.42
N PRO A 21 10.83 57.35 19.76
CA PRO A 21 10.90 56.16 20.59
C PRO A 21 11.73 55.05 19.93
N PRO A 22 12.62 54.35 20.68
CA PRO A 22 13.46 53.31 20.12
C PRO A 22 12.62 52.13 19.62
N GLY A 23 13.02 51.53 18.49
CA GLY A 23 12.42 50.29 17.99
C GLY A 23 12.71 49.10 18.91
N PHE A 24 11.94 48.02 18.75
CA PHE A 24 12.06 46.80 19.56
C PHE A 24 12.01 45.53 18.71
N SER A 25 12.33 44.37 19.28
CA SER A 25 12.38 43.08 18.58
C SER A 25 11.52 42.00 19.25
N VAL A 26 11.21 40.94 18.51
CA VAL A 26 10.74 39.68 19.07
C VAL A 26 11.95 38.93 19.65
N SER A 27 11.93 38.63 20.94
CA SER A 27 12.99 37.89 21.64
C SER A 27 12.89 36.39 21.43
N SER A 28 11.67 35.85 21.41
CA SER A 28 11.40 34.44 21.08
C SER A 28 9.91 34.23 20.76
N ALA A 29 9.58 33.07 20.20
CA ALA A 29 8.21 32.62 20.06
C ALA A 29 8.09 31.16 20.49
N THR A 30 6.92 30.77 21.00
CA THR A 30 6.62 29.39 21.37
C THR A 30 5.28 28.96 20.82
N ILE A 31 5.13 27.67 20.52
CA ILE A 31 3.86 27.03 20.18
C ILE A 31 3.70 25.83 21.12
N ASP A 32 2.63 25.79 21.90
CA ASP A 32 2.42 24.75 22.93
C ASP A 32 3.62 24.63 23.88
N GLY A 33 4.17 25.79 24.28
CA GLY A 33 5.29 25.88 25.21
C GLY A 33 6.67 25.54 24.62
N ALA A 34 6.76 24.92 23.45
CA ALA A 34 8.06 24.64 22.81
C ALA A 34 8.52 25.82 21.95
N ALA A 35 9.83 26.11 21.96
CA ALA A 35 10.43 27.17 21.17
C ALA A 35 10.19 26.97 19.66
N PHE A 36 9.84 28.05 18.98
CA PHE A 36 9.74 28.11 17.53
C PHE A 36 11.12 28.42 16.94
N LEU A 37 11.65 27.49 16.14
CA LEU A 37 12.88 27.67 15.37
C LEU A 37 12.58 27.72 13.86
N ASN A 38 11.69 26.84 13.42
CA ASN A 38 11.23 26.68 12.04
C ASN A 38 9.79 26.10 12.06
N LEU A 39 9.35 25.50 10.95
CA LEU A 39 8.06 24.82 10.87
C LEU A 39 7.90 23.76 11.97
N LYS A 40 6.91 23.94 12.84
CA LYS A 40 6.59 22.96 13.89
C LYS A 40 5.50 21.99 13.43
N TYR A 41 5.68 20.71 13.69
CA TYR A 41 4.67 19.66 13.43
C TYR A 41 3.99 19.23 14.72
N ASP A 42 2.89 18.48 14.57
CA ASP A 42 2.16 17.84 15.66
C ASP A 42 1.67 18.84 16.73
N CYS A 43 1.27 20.05 16.29
CA CYS A 43 0.70 21.04 17.21
C CYS A 43 -0.73 20.64 17.61
N SER A 44 -1.14 20.98 18.83
CA SER A 44 -2.49 20.70 19.29
C SER A 44 -3.54 21.40 18.42
N PHE A 45 -4.81 20.98 18.49
CA PHE A 45 -5.90 21.65 17.76
C PHE A 45 -6.24 23.03 18.34
N ASN A 46 -5.80 23.34 19.56
CA ASN A 46 -6.00 24.65 20.19
C ASN A 46 -4.64 25.16 20.69
N PRO A 47 -3.68 25.42 19.78
CA PRO A 47 -2.32 25.70 20.19
C PRO A 47 -2.23 27.02 20.93
N VAL A 48 -1.46 27.03 22.02
CA VAL A 48 -1.10 28.27 22.69
C VAL A 48 0.15 28.83 22.05
N ILE A 49 -0.03 29.86 21.23
CA ILE A 49 1.04 30.54 20.53
C ILE A 49 1.45 31.77 21.34
N LYS A 50 2.75 31.95 21.58
CA LYS A 50 3.24 33.12 22.32
C LYS A 50 4.37 33.81 21.56
N PHE A 51 4.32 35.14 21.51
CA PHE A 51 5.45 35.99 21.12
C PHE A 51 5.97 36.72 22.36
N TYR A 52 7.28 36.69 22.58
CA TYR A 52 7.98 37.44 23.62
C TYR A 52 8.75 38.59 22.98
N PHE A 53 8.70 39.77 23.57
CA PHE A 53 9.30 40.98 23.02
C PHE A 53 10.35 41.57 23.97
N SER A 54 11.28 42.35 23.42
CA SER A 54 12.34 43.02 24.18
C SER A 54 11.85 44.20 25.04
N THR A 55 10.55 44.52 25.01
CA THR A 55 9.93 45.63 25.74
C THR A 55 8.43 45.37 25.95
N LYS A 56 7.78 46.23 26.74
CA LYS A 56 6.32 46.21 26.94
C LYS A 56 5.57 46.72 25.72
N ILE A 57 4.48 46.05 25.37
CA ILE A 57 3.71 46.29 24.15
C ILE A 57 2.45 47.11 24.44
N ASP A 58 2.12 48.01 23.52
CA ASP A 58 0.85 48.73 23.53
C ASP A 58 -0.28 47.80 23.06
N ALA A 59 -1.13 47.40 24.00
CA ALA A 59 -2.24 46.47 23.77
C ALA A 59 -3.20 46.95 22.66
N ALA A 60 -3.37 48.26 22.47
CA ALA A 60 -4.25 48.81 21.44
C ALA A 60 -3.76 48.51 20.01
N THR A 61 -2.47 48.17 19.85
CA THR A 61 -1.85 47.88 18.55
C THR A 61 -1.71 46.40 18.23
N VAL A 62 -2.08 45.50 19.16
CA VAL A 62 -1.88 44.05 19.01
C VAL A 62 -2.75 43.46 17.91
N SER A 63 -4.08 43.65 17.98
CA SER A 63 -5.03 43.08 17.01
C SER A 63 -4.72 43.48 15.56
N PRO A 64 -4.50 44.76 15.21
CA PRO A 64 -4.17 45.14 13.83
C PRO A 64 -2.78 44.67 13.37
N ALA A 65 -1.88 44.32 14.29
CA ALA A 65 -0.55 43.84 13.96
C ALA A 65 -0.46 42.32 13.73
N LEU A 66 -1.49 41.56 14.12
CA LEU A 66 -1.52 40.10 14.02
C LEU A 66 -2.31 39.62 12.81
N ASN A 67 -1.79 38.60 12.13
CA ASN A 67 -2.45 37.96 11.00
C ASN A 67 -2.27 36.44 11.08
N PHE A 68 -3.37 35.73 11.36
CA PHE A 68 -3.43 34.28 11.51
C PHE A 68 -4.21 33.67 10.35
N ARG A 69 -3.58 32.79 9.56
CA ARG A 69 -4.18 32.13 8.40
C ARG A 69 -3.86 30.65 8.31
N ASN A 70 -4.71 29.88 7.63
CA ASN A 70 -4.32 28.58 7.08
C ASN A 70 -3.52 28.77 5.77
N PHE A 71 -3.00 27.68 5.20
CA PHE A 71 -2.20 27.73 3.97
C PHE A 71 -3.03 27.97 2.70
N GLN A 72 -4.35 27.84 2.78
CA GLN A 72 -5.30 28.24 1.73
C GLN A 72 -5.55 29.75 1.72
N GLY A 73 -5.12 30.46 2.76
CA GLY A 73 -5.24 31.90 2.91
C GLY A 73 -6.45 32.35 3.74
N ASP A 74 -7.26 31.43 4.27
CA ASP A 74 -8.40 31.77 5.13
C ASP A 74 -7.93 32.33 6.47
N LEU A 75 -8.63 33.36 6.96
CA LEU A 75 -8.38 33.94 8.27
C LEU A 75 -8.84 33.01 9.39
N ILE A 76 -7.98 32.80 10.37
CA ILE A 76 -8.30 32.07 11.60
C ILE A 76 -8.67 33.08 12.68
N SER A 77 -9.86 32.92 13.24
CA SER A 77 -10.29 33.76 14.37
C SER A 77 -9.59 33.33 15.66
N TYR A 78 -9.18 34.31 16.48
CA TYR A 78 -8.39 34.08 17.69
C TYR A 78 -8.77 35.06 18.81
N GLN A 79 -8.36 34.73 20.03
CA GLN A 79 -8.22 35.67 21.15
C GLN A 79 -6.73 35.95 21.36
N SER A 80 -6.42 37.19 21.75
CA SER A 80 -5.08 37.57 22.19
C SER A 80 -5.10 38.19 23.58
N THR A 81 -4.16 37.83 24.44
CA THR A 81 -4.01 38.39 25.80
C THR A 81 -2.56 38.80 26.06
N MET A 82 -2.38 39.89 26.82
CA MET A 82 -1.06 40.30 27.29
C MET A 82 -0.60 39.41 28.45
N SER A 83 0.70 39.16 28.52
CA SER A 83 1.32 38.43 29.63
C SER A 83 2.77 38.85 29.83
N ASN A 84 3.44 38.29 30.83
CA ASN A 84 4.84 38.61 31.17
C ASN A 84 5.08 40.13 31.37
N GLY A 85 4.21 40.76 32.18
CA GLY A 85 4.27 42.20 32.44
C GLY A 85 4.12 43.05 31.17
N ASP A 86 3.21 42.66 30.28
CA ASP A 86 2.94 43.23 28.95
C ASP A 86 4.07 43.07 27.92
N SER A 87 5.07 42.23 28.21
CA SER A 87 6.20 41.96 27.31
C SER A 87 5.98 40.71 26.44
N ALA A 88 4.80 40.09 26.51
CA ALA A 88 4.43 38.94 25.70
C ALA A 88 2.95 38.96 25.31
N ILE A 89 2.63 38.38 24.16
CA ILE A 89 1.27 38.20 23.65
C ILE A 89 1.00 36.69 23.55
N ASN A 90 -0.08 36.23 24.17
CA ASN A 90 -0.61 34.87 24.00
C ASN A 90 -1.75 34.90 22.98
N ILE A 91 -1.73 33.99 22.02
CA ILE A 91 -2.73 33.84 20.95
C ILE A 91 -3.28 32.42 20.99
N ILE A 92 -4.59 32.30 21.04
CA ILE A 92 -5.32 31.01 21.02
C ILE A 92 -6.43 31.12 19.98
N PRO A 93 -6.59 30.15 19.05
CA PRO A 93 -7.70 30.19 18.11
C PRO A 93 -9.04 30.00 18.83
N ASN A 94 -10.09 30.65 18.34
CA ASN A 94 -11.43 30.55 18.97
C ASN A 94 -12.09 29.19 18.73
N LEU A 95 -11.71 28.52 17.64
CA LEU A 95 -12.18 27.19 17.25
C LEU A 95 -11.00 26.25 17.09
N SER A 96 -11.23 24.96 17.32
CA SER A 96 -10.22 23.95 17.07
C SER A 96 -9.80 23.93 15.60
N LEU A 97 -8.49 23.95 15.39
CA LEU A 97 -7.86 23.90 14.09
C LEU A 97 -8.11 22.55 13.41
N GLN A 98 -8.22 22.57 12.08
CA GLN A 98 -8.37 21.37 11.26
C GLN A 98 -7.11 20.51 11.37
N ALA A 99 -7.27 19.19 11.32
CA ALA A 99 -6.16 18.24 11.40
C ALA A 99 -5.24 18.29 10.17
N LEU A 100 -3.97 17.93 10.35
CA LEU A 100 -2.93 17.87 9.29
C LEU A 100 -2.89 19.12 8.40
N THR A 101 -3.26 20.28 8.96
CA THR A 101 -3.39 21.54 8.21
C THR A 101 -2.26 22.46 8.60
N LYS A 102 -1.64 23.09 7.60
CA LYS A 102 -0.57 24.07 7.81
C LYS A 102 -1.17 25.46 8.07
N TYR A 103 -0.63 26.11 9.08
CA TYR A 103 -1.03 27.43 9.54
C TYR A 103 0.15 28.38 9.59
N SER A 104 -0.15 29.68 9.48
CA SER A 104 0.80 30.75 9.70
C SER A 104 0.20 31.81 10.63
N LEU A 105 0.97 32.23 11.63
CA LEU A 105 0.66 33.41 12.44
C LEU A 105 1.80 34.39 12.30
N SER A 106 1.48 35.62 11.92
CA SER A 106 2.47 36.69 11.77
C SER A 106 2.16 37.86 12.69
N VAL A 107 3.23 38.49 13.17
CA VAL A 107 3.21 39.80 13.82
C VAL A 107 4.00 40.77 12.96
N ASN A 108 3.38 41.88 12.56
CA ASN A 108 3.96 42.83 11.62
C ASN A 108 4.52 44.10 12.30
N THR A 109 5.20 44.95 11.53
CA THR A 109 5.92 46.14 12.03
C THR A 109 5.01 47.31 12.46
N THR A 110 3.69 47.17 12.36
CA THR A 110 2.73 48.16 12.90
C THR A 110 2.56 48.03 14.42
N LEU A 111 2.99 46.92 15.02
CA LEU A 111 2.99 46.73 16.47
C LEU A 111 3.86 47.80 17.16
N LYS A 112 3.33 48.41 18.23
CA LYS A 112 4.04 49.43 19.00
C LYS A 112 4.36 48.95 20.41
N SER A 113 5.47 49.44 20.94
CA SER A 113 5.75 49.41 22.37
C SER A 113 4.89 50.45 23.10
N GLN A 114 4.76 50.34 24.43
CA GLN A 114 4.08 51.36 25.25
C GLN A 114 4.74 52.76 25.13
N ALA A 115 6.03 52.82 24.80
CA ALA A 115 6.76 54.06 24.53
C ALA A 115 6.52 54.62 23.12
N GLY A 116 5.79 53.91 22.25
CA GLY A 116 5.47 54.32 20.88
C GLY A 116 6.46 53.87 19.80
N GLY A 117 7.52 53.14 20.16
CA GLY A 117 8.49 52.58 19.21
C GLY A 117 7.91 51.42 18.40
N LYS A 118 8.34 51.22 17.16
CA LYS A 118 7.83 50.18 16.25
C LYS A 118 8.63 48.88 16.34
N LEU A 119 7.98 47.76 16.04
CA LEU A 119 8.67 46.47 15.87
C LEU A 119 9.60 46.56 14.64
N LEU A 120 10.88 46.23 14.84
CA LEU A 120 11.92 46.38 13.82
C LEU A 120 11.78 45.42 12.64
N SER A 121 11.25 44.22 12.87
CA SER A 121 11.09 43.19 11.83
C SER A 121 9.88 42.32 12.13
N ALA A 122 9.08 42.05 11.10
CA ALA A 122 7.96 41.13 11.21
C ALA A 122 8.48 39.70 11.47
N LEU A 123 7.71 38.91 12.21
CA LEU A 123 7.96 37.49 12.39
C LEU A 123 6.73 36.70 11.98
N THR A 124 6.93 35.67 11.16
CA THR A 124 5.91 34.68 10.81
C THR A 124 6.30 33.34 11.37
N ILE A 125 5.43 32.76 12.19
CA ILE A 125 5.56 31.38 12.62
C ILE A 125 4.69 30.49 11.76
N ASN A 126 5.19 29.30 11.43
CA ASN A 126 4.46 28.30 10.66
C ASN A 126 4.37 27.01 11.46
N PHE A 127 3.22 26.36 11.43
CA PHE A 127 3.06 25.07 12.10
C PHE A 127 2.01 24.19 11.41
N VAL A 128 2.03 22.90 11.72
CA VAL A 128 1.07 21.89 11.25
C VAL A 128 0.38 21.30 12.48
N SER A 129 -0.95 21.30 12.47
CA SER A 129 -1.75 20.64 13.49
C SER A 129 -1.57 19.11 13.42
N LYS A 130 -1.77 18.45 14.56
CA LYS A 130 -1.66 16.99 14.69
C LYS A 130 -2.66 16.23 13.81
N ILE A 131 -2.42 14.93 13.66
CA ILE A 131 -3.42 14.02 13.11
C ILE A 131 -4.63 13.95 14.05
N ASP A 132 -5.82 13.86 13.47
CA ASP A 132 -7.01 13.48 14.22
C ASP A 132 -7.19 11.97 14.13
N SER A 133 -6.72 11.29 15.18
CA SER A 133 -6.82 9.84 15.33
C SER A 133 -8.23 9.35 15.69
N SER A 134 -9.22 10.23 15.78
CA SER A 134 -10.61 9.79 15.92
C SER A 134 -11.06 9.05 14.67
N ASP A 135 -11.87 8.02 14.84
CA ASP A 135 -12.50 7.35 13.71
C ASP A 135 -13.36 8.32 12.90
N LYS A 136 -13.17 8.33 11.58
CA LYS A 136 -13.94 9.16 10.64
C LYS A 136 -15.22 8.48 10.16
N PHE A 137 -15.30 7.18 10.41
CA PHE A 137 -16.43 6.32 10.10
C PHE A 137 -16.65 5.39 11.30
N PRO A 138 -17.88 4.91 11.54
CA PRO A 138 -18.10 3.90 12.55
C PRO A 138 -17.18 2.69 12.36
N LEU A 139 -16.53 2.25 13.44
CA LEU A 139 -15.78 1.00 13.44
C LEU A 139 -16.73 -0.16 13.12
N ILE A 140 -16.29 -1.05 12.24
CA ILE A 140 -16.95 -2.32 11.98
C ILE A 140 -16.27 -3.40 12.82
N THR A 141 -17.00 -4.47 13.16
CA THR A 141 -16.43 -5.62 13.86
C THR A 141 -15.34 -6.29 13.01
N GLU A 142 -14.45 -7.04 13.64
CA GLU A 142 -13.40 -7.78 12.93
C GLU A 142 -13.99 -8.74 11.87
N ASP A 143 -15.06 -9.47 12.21
CA ASP A 143 -15.78 -10.34 11.26
C ASP A 143 -16.36 -9.58 10.07
N ALA A 144 -16.92 -8.40 10.31
CA ALA A 144 -17.44 -7.54 9.25
C ALA A 144 -16.30 -6.97 8.38
N LEU A 145 -15.16 -6.63 8.99
CA LEU A 145 -13.96 -6.22 8.27
C LEU A 145 -13.43 -7.34 7.39
N LEU A 146 -13.27 -8.55 7.91
CA LEU A 146 -12.81 -9.71 7.14
C LEU A 146 -13.77 -10.05 6.00
N THR A 147 -15.08 -10.02 6.25
CA THR A 147 -16.09 -10.22 5.20
C THR A 147 -15.98 -9.15 4.12
N LYS A 148 -15.83 -7.88 4.50
CA LYS A 148 -15.67 -6.77 3.54
C LYS A 148 -14.38 -6.88 2.73
N VAL A 149 -13.27 -7.26 3.35
CA VAL A 149 -12.00 -7.52 2.64
C VAL A 149 -12.19 -8.65 1.64
N GLN A 150 -12.78 -9.78 2.05
CA GLN A 150 -13.05 -10.92 1.17
C GLN A 150 -13.97 -10.54 0.01
N GLU A 151 -15.06 -9.83 0.26
CA GLU A 151 -16.01 -9.40 -0.76
C GLU A 151 -15.36 -8.44 -1.77
N GLN A 152 -14.61 -7.43 -1.32
CA GLN A 152 -13.96 -6.49 -2.22
C GLN A 152 -12.82 -7.13 -3.02
N THR A 153 -12.03 -8.02 -2.39
CA THR A 153 -10.98 -8.76 -3.09
C THR A 153 -11.56 -9.75 -4.10
N PHE A 154 -12.68 -10.41 -3.78
CA PHE A 154 -13.38 -11.32 -4.69
C PHE A 154 -13.77 -10.64 -6.01
N LYS A 155 -14.16 -9.35 -5.96
CA LYS A 155 -14.49 -8.56 -7.16
C LYS A 155 -13.33 -8.44 -8.15
N TYR A 156 -12.08 -8.57 -7.72
CA TYR A 156 -10.94 -8.63 -8.64
C TYR A 156 -11.04 -9.81 -9.62
N PHE A 157 -11.46 -10.97 -9.12
CA PHE A 157 -11.61 -12.18 -9.93
C PHE A 157 -12.98 -12.25 -10.59
N TRP A 158 -14.01 -11.69 -9.93
CA TRP A 158 -15.38 -11.76 -10.40
C TRP A 158 -15.74 -10.66 -11.39
N ASP A 159 -15.77 -9.40 -10.94
CA ASP A 159 -16.16 -8.23 -11.73
C ASP A 159 -15.06 -7.85 -12.73
N PHE A 160 -13.80 -7.95 -12.31
CA PHE A 160 -12.63 -7.59 -13.12
C PHE A 160 -12.00 -8.78 -13.87
N GLY A 161 -12.59 -9.98 -13.74
CA GLY A 161 -12.25 -11.14 -14.56
C GLY A 161 -12.39 -10.84 -16.05
N HIS A 162 -11.54 -11.44 -16.89
CA HIS A 162 -11.55 -11.18 -18.32
C HIS A 162 -12.87 -11.64 -18.94
N PRO A 163 -13.58 -10.81 -19.73
CA PRO A 163 -14.97 -11.07 -20.13
C PRO A 163 -15.12 -12.29 -21.05
N ALA A 164 -14.13 -12.58 -21.89
CA ALA A 164 -14.19 -13.70 -22.83
C ALA A 164 -13.80 -15.06 -22.20
N SER A 165 -12.84 -15.06 -21.28
CA SER A 165 -12.24 -16.28 -20.73
C SER A 165 -12.62 -16.55 -19.28
N GLY A 166 -13.09 -15.53 -18.55
CA GLY A 166 -13.30 -15.56 -17.10
C GLY A 166 -12.01 -15.62 -16.28
N LEU A 167 -10.83 -15.65 -16.92
CA LEU A 167 -9.52 -15.71 -16.26
C LEU A 167 -9.15 -14.40 -15.56
N ALA A 168 -8.27 -14.47 -14.56
CA ALA A 168 -7.79 -13.31 -13.83
C ALA A 168 -6.83 -12.48 -14.71
N ARG A 169 -7.09 -11.18 -14.80
CA ARG A 169 -6.12 -10.24 -15.39
C ARG A 169 -4.89 -10.14 -14.47
N GLU A 170 -3.72 -9.99 -15.06
CA GLU A 170 -2.45 -9.85 -14.32
C GLU A 170 -2.44 -8.60 -13.44
N ARG A 171 -2.93 -7.46 -13.97
CA ARG A 171 -3.07 -6.20 -13.24
C ARG A 171 -4.17 -5.34 -13.86
N ASN A 172 -4.53 -4.24 -13.19
CA ASN A 172 -5.55 -3.31 -13.65
C ASN A 172 -5.24 -2.60 -14.98
N THR A 173 -3.98 -2.62 -15.43
CA THR A 173 -3.50 -2.02 -16.68
C THR A 173 -3.14 -3.03 -17.78
N SER A 174 -3.43 -4.32 -17.57
CA SER A 174 -2.99 -5.41 -18.47
C SER A 174 -3.63 -5.43 -19.85
N GLY A 175 -4.69 -4.66 -20.10
CA GLY A 175 -5.59 -4.96 -21.22
C GLY A 175 -5.98 -6.44 -21.15
N ASP A 176 -5.98 -7.15 -22.28
CA ASP A 176 -6.43 -8.54 -22.37
C ASP A 176 -5.44 -9.59 -21.84
N VAL A 177 -4.33 -9.19 -21.20
CA VAL A 177 -3.39 -10.14 -20.61
C VAL A 177 -3.93 -10.72 -19.30
N THR A 178 -4.01 -12.06 -19.25
CA THR A 178 -4.40 -12.86 -18.08
C THR A 178 -3.22 -13.70 -17.61
N THR A 179 -3.19 -14.03 -16.31
CA THR A 179 -2.15 -14.87 -15.69
C THR A 179 -2.72 -16.26 -15.39
N SER A 180 -2.00 -17.33 -15.73
CA SER A 180 -2.45 -18.69 -15.46
C SER A 180 -2.44 -19.01 -13.96
N GLY A 181 -1.34 -18.75 -13.24
CA GLY A 181 -1.25 -19.02 -11.81
C GLY A 181 -2.18 -18.14 -10.97
N GLY A 182 -2.24 -16.84 -11.28
CA GLY A 182 -3.20 -15.92 -10.65
C GLY A 182 -4.65 -16.30 -10.91
N SER A 183 -4.96 -16.89 -12.08
CA SER A 183 -6.28 -17.47 -12.35
C SER A 183 -6.56 -18.71 -11.51
N GLY A 184 -5.56 -19.52 -11.19
CA GLY A 184 -5.66 -20.60 -10.21
C GLY A 184 -6.18 -20.11 -8.87
N PHE A 185 -5.61 -19.01 -8.36
CA PHE A 185 -6.08 -18.37 -7.13
C PHE A 185 -7.50 -17.82 -7.26
N GLY A 186 -7.82 -17.20 -8.39
CA GLY A 186 -9.18 -16.71 -8.69
C GLY A 186 -10.23 -17.82 -8.75
N ILE A 187 -9.88 -18.99 -9.29
CA ILE A 187 -10.74 -20.18 -9.30
C ILE A 187 -11.05 -20.62 -7.87
N MET A 188 -10.07 -20.62 -6.97
CA MET A 188 -10.29 -20.96 -5.55
C MET A 188 -11.17 -19.93 -4.82
N ALA A 189 -11.19 -18.68 -5.28
CA ALA A 189 -12.05 -17.65 -4.75
C ALA A 189 -13.54 -17.85 -5.11
N ILE A 190 -13.86 -18.61 -6.18
CA ILE A 190 -15.26 -18.85 -6.60
C ILE A 190 -16.04 -19.66 -5.55
N PRO A 191 -15.57 -20.84 -5.06
CA PRO A 191 -16.20 -21.53 -3.94
C PRO A 191 -16.35 -20.67 -2.68
N VAL A 192 -15.38 -19.79 -2.40
CA VAL A 192 -15.47 -18.84 -1.28
C VAL A 192 -16.62 -17.86 -1.50
N GLY A 193 -16.73 -17.26 -2.69
CA GLY A 193 -17.81 -16.36 -3.06
C GLY A 193 -19.19 -17.01 -2.97
N ILE A 194 -19.31 -18.29 -3.36
CA ILE A 194 -20.55 -19.05 -3.23
C ILE A 194 -20.89 -19.29 -1.74
N ASN A 195 -19.94 -19.80 -0.96
CA ASN A 195 -20.17 -20.11 0.46
C ASN A 195 -20.44 -18.84 1.30
N ARG A 196 -19.88 -17.70 0.91
CA ARG A 196 -20.14 -16.38 1.51
C ARG A 196 -21.37 -15.68 0.94
N SER A 197 -22.07 -16.30 -0.02
CA SER A 197 -23.25 -15.72 -0.69
C SER A 197 -22.98 -14.39 -1.41
N PHE A 198 -21.75 -14.15 -1.86
CA PHE A 198 -21.43 -13.05 -2.76
C PHE A 198 -21.98 -13.29 -4.17
N ILE A 199 -22.07 -14.57 -4.55
CA ILE A 199 -22.68 -15.08 -5.78
C ILE A 199 -23.45 -16.36 -5.48
N THR A 200 -24.38 -16.73 -6.36
CA THR A 200 -25.06 -18.02 -6.31
C THR A 200 -24.17 -19.15 -6.83
N ARG A 201 -24.46 -20.40 -6.42
CA ARG A 201 -23.76 -21.58 -6.95
C ARG A 201 -23.90 -21.70 -8.47
N ASN A 202 -25.06 -21.34 -9.02
CA ASN A 202 -25.31 -21.40 -10.46
C ASN A 202 -24.46 -20.39 -11.23
N GLU A 203 -24.34 -19.15 -10.74
CA GLU A 203 -23.43 -18.15 -11.34
C GLU A 203 -21.98 -18.63 -11.29
N GLY A 204 -21.55 -19.16 -10.14
CA GLY A 204 -20.20 -19.71 -9.99
C GLY A 204 -19.93 -20.89 -10.91
N LEU A 205 -20.90 -21.80 -11.09
CA LEU A 205 -20.81 -22.92 -12.03
C LEU A 205 -20.67 -22.43 -13.48
N GLN A 206 -21.49 -21.45 -13.89
CA GLN A 206 -21.41 -20.87 -15.22
C GLN A 206 -20.04 -20.22 -15.48
N ARG A 207 -19.52 -19.44 -14.52
CA ARG A 207 -18.17 -18.86 -14.62
C ARG A 207 -17.09 -19.94 -14.73
N MET A 208 -17.18 -21.00 -13.93
CA MET A 208 -16.23 -22.11 -13.99
C MET A 208 -16.28 -22.84 -15.33
N GLN A 209 -17.46 -23.06 -15.89
CA GLN A 209 -17.61 -23.66 -17.22
C GLN A 209 -17.00 -22.78 -18.32
N THR A 210 -17.14 -21.45 -18.24
CA THR A 210 -16.45 -20.52 -19.16
C THR A 210 -14.93 -20.64 -19.05
N ILE A 211 -14.39 -20.60 -17.83
CA ILE A 211 -12.95 -20.72 -17.57
C ILE A 211 -12.40 -22.04 -18.10
N VAL A 212 -13.03 -23.15 -17.73
CA VAL A 212 -12.58 -24.50 -18.10
C VAL A 212 -12.72 -24.72 -19.60
N ALA A 213 -13.80 -24.25 -20.24
CA ALA A 213 -13.94 -24.35 -21.69
C ALA A 213 -12.84 -23.57 -22.42
N PHE A 214 -12.51 -22.36 -21.97
CA PHE A 214 -11.42 -21.56 -22.54
C PHE A 214 -10.06 -22.27 -22.37
N LEU A 215 -9.74 -22.74 -21.16
CA LEU A 215 -8.48 -23.45 -20.88
C LEU A 215 -8.36 -24.76 -21.65
N LYS A 216 -9.47 -25.50 -21.81
CA LYS A 216 -9.48 -26.82 -22.48
C LYS A 216 -9.33 -26.69 -24.00
N ASN A 217 -10.03 -25.73 -24.60
CA ASN A 217 -10.27 -25.66 -26.05
C ASN A 217 -9.58 -24.50 -26.76
N THR A 218 -9.25 -23.42 -26.06
CA THR A 218 -8.80 -22.16 -26.68
C THR A 218 -7.38 -21.79 -26.28
N ALA A 219 -7.03 -21.94 -25.01
CA ALA A 219 -5.71 -21.59 -24.52
C ALA A 219 -4.62 -22.49 -25.11
N GLN A 220 -3.57 -21.86 -25.62
CA GLN A 220 -2.37 -22.53 -26.10
C GLN A 220 -1.67 -23.21 -24.94
N THR A 221 -1.21 -24.44 -25.17
CA THR A 221 -0.45 -25.23 -24.21
C THR A 221 0.81 -25.78 -24.86
N PHE A 222 1.79 -26.14 -24.03
CA PHE A 222 3.08 -26.67 -24.43
C PHE A 222 3.38 -27.88 -23.54
N HIS A 223 3.37 -29.09 -24.10
CA HIS A 223 3.41 -30.32 -23.31
C HIS A 223 2.34 -30.35 -22.20
N GLY A 224 1.14 -29.88 -22.56
CA GLY A 224 -0.01 -29.72 -21.65
C GLY A 224 0.09 -28.62 -20.60
N ALA A 225 1.27 -28.04 -20.36
CA ALA A 225 1.44 -26.91 -19.45
C ALA A 225 1.04 -25.58 -20.13
N TYR A 226 0.65 -24.60 -19.31
CA TYR A 226 0.23 -23.27 -19.75
C TYR A 226 1.41 -22.28 -19.69
N PRO A 227 1.40 -21.24 -20.53
CA PRO A 227 2.30 -20.11 -20.34
C PRO A 227 1.95 -19.31 -19.09
N HIS A 228 2.89 -18.51 -18.60
CA HIS A 228 2.65 -17.57 -17.51
C HIS A 228 1.51 -16.60 -17.87
N TRP A 229 1.62 -15.94 -19.03
CA TRP A 229 0.60 -15.04 -19.54
C TRP A 229 -0.13 -15.59 -20.76
N ILE A 230 -1.44 -15.43 -20.75
CA ILE A 230 -2.37 -15.85 -21.81
C ILE A 230 -3.15 -14.63 -22.25
N ASN A 231 -3.29 -14.42 -23.56
CA ASN A 231 -4.25 -13.45 -24.08
C ASN A 231 -5.67 -13.96 -23.82
N GLY A 232 -6.43 -13.26 -22.98
CA GLY A 232 -7.75 -13.68 -22.52
C GLY A 232 -8.84 -13.71 -23.59
N ASN A 233 -8.61 -13.11 -24.77
CA ASN A 233 -9.52 -13.19 -25.91
C ASN A 233 -9.18 -14.36 -26.83
N THR A 234 -7.90 -14.55 -27.14
CA THR A 234 -7.48 -15.49 -28.20
C THR A 234 -6.94 -16.81 -27.68
N GLY A 235 -6.54 -16.89 -26.41
CA GLY A 235 -5.85 -18.04 -25.83
C GLY A 235 -4.36 -18.14 -26.18
N ALA A 236 -3.83 -17.23 -27.00
CA ALA A 236 -2.42 -17.26 -27.38
C ALA A 236 -1.49 -16.99 -26.19
N ALA A 237 -0.33 -17.64 -26.17
CA ALA A 237 0.72 -17.32 -25.21
C ALA A 237 1.22 -15.88 -25.40
N VAL A 238 1.36 -15.14 -24.30
CA VAL A 238 1.99 -13.82 -24.29
C VAL A 238 3.36 -13.98 -23.61
N PRO A 239 4.47 -13.70 -24.30
CA PRO A 239 5.80 -13.83 -23.71
C PRO A 239 5.96 -12.96 -22.46
N PHE A 240 6.40 -13.56 -21.35
CA PHE A 240 6.77 -12.82 -20.14
C PHE A 240 8.15 -12.18 -20.28
N SER A 241 9.04 -12.84 -21.03
CA SER A 241 10.35 -12.33 -21.45
C SER A 241 10.74 -12.95 -22.81
N PRO A 242 11.83 -12.52 -23.48
CA PRO A 242 12.22 -13.06 -24.79
C PRO A 242 12.35 -14.58 -24.85
N ASN A 243 12.89 -15.20 -23.79
CA ASN A 243 13.08 -16.66 -23.70
C ASN A 243 11.96 -17.38 -22.93
N ASP A 244 11.04 -16.63 -22.33
CA ASP A 244 9.88 -17.15 -21.61
C ASP A 244 8.61 -16.88 -22.42
N ASN A 245 8.46 -17.70 -23.47
CA ASN A 245 7.40 -17.61 -24.48
C ASN A 245 6.71 -18.98 -24.72
N GLY A 246 6.84 -19.89 -23.75
CA GLY A 246 6.34 -21.26 -23.80
C GLY A 246 5.64 -21.64 -22.51
N ALA A 247 5.88 -22.86 -22.01
CA ALA A 247 5.33 -23.31 -20.74
C ALA A 247 6.03 -22.66 -19.53
N ASP A 248 5.21 -22.33 -18.53
CA ASP A 248 5.62 -22.07 -17.14
C ASP A 248 4.97 -23.15 -16.26
N LEU A 249 5.79 -24.06 -15.73
CA LEU A 249 5.33 -25.20 -14.93
C LEU A 249 4.86 -24.78 -13.53
N VAL A 250 5.41 -23.70 -12.98
CA VAL A 250 5.05 -23.20 -11.65
C VAL A 250 3.68 -22.54 -11.71
N GLU A 251 3.45 -21.66 -12.69
CA GLU A 251 2.14 -21.05 -12.91
C GLU A 251 1.07 -22.11 -13.27
N THR A 252 1.43 -23.10 -14.08
CA THR A 252 0.58 -24.27 -14.35
C THR A 252 0.20 -25.00 -13.06
N SER A 253 1.12 -25.15 -12.11
CA SER A 253 0.85 -25.84 -10.85
C SER A 253 -0.15 -25.08 -9.96
N TYR A 254 -0.08 -23.75 -9.93
CA TYR A 254 -1.08 -22.93 -9.22
C TYR A 254 -2.46 -23.02 -9.89
N LEU A 255 -2.50 -23.00 -11.22
CA LEU A 255 -3.73 -23.18 -11.98
C LEU A 255 -4.38 -24.55 -11.71
N VAL A 256 -3.59 -25.63 -11.81
CA VAL A 256 -4.05 -27.01 -11.58
C VAL A 256 -4.53 -27.19 -10.13
N MET A 257 -3.82 -26.62 -9.15
CA MET A 257 -4.28 -26.62 -7.76
C MET A 257 -5.68 -26.01 -7.63
N GLY A 258 -5.91 -24.84 -8.23
CA GLY A 258 -7.22 -24.18 -8.22
C GLY A 258 -8.31 -25.00 -8.91
N LEU A 259 -8.01 -25.57 -10.09
CA LEU A 259 -8.94 -26.42 -10.83
C LEU A 259 -9.33 -27.67 -10.02
N LEU A 260 -8.38 -28.32 -9.34
CA LEU A 260 -8.67 -29.46 -8.47
C LEU A 260 -9.56 -29.06 -7.29
N CYS A 261 -9.33 -27.90 -6.66
CA CYS A 261 -10.24 -27.39 -5.63
C CYS A 261 -11.67 -27.20 -6.16
N ALA A 262 -11.83 -26.60 -7.34
CA ALA A 262 -13.14 -26.43 -7.96
C ALA A 262 -13.79 -27.78 -8.32
N ARG A 263 -13.02 -28.73 -8.84
CA ARG A 263 -13.50 -30.10 -9.16
C ARG A 263 -14.09 -30.79 -7.93
N GLN A 264 -13.46 -30.64 -6.76
CA GLN A 264 -13.96 -31.23 -5.52
C GLN A 264 -15.16 -30.46 -4.94
N TYR A 265 -15.28 -29.16 -5.18
CA TYR A 265 -16.39 -28.34 -4.67
C TYR A 265 -17.68 -28.47 -5.49
N PHE A 266 -17.57 -28.57 -6.81
CA PHE A 266 -18.68 -28.82 -7.72
C PHE A 266 -18.93 -30.31 -7.85
N ASP A 267 -19.50 -30.92 -6.80
CA ASP A 267 -19.67 -32.36 -6.58
C ASP A 267 -21.11 -32.88 -6.80
N ALA A 268 -22.04 -32.02 -7.23
CA ALA A 268 -23.42 -32.46 -7.42
C ALA A 268 -23.54 -33.47 -8.57
N ALA A 269 -24.54 -34.35 -8.46
CA ALA A 269 -24.82 -35.41 -9.44
C ALA A 269 -25.56 -34.93 -10.70
N ASN A 270 -25.61 -33.62 -10.95
CA ASN A 270 -26.24 -33.06 -12.16
C ASN A 270 -25.25 -33.02 -13.33
N THR A 271 -25.78 -33.08 -14.55
CA THR A 271 -24.98 -33.14 -15.79
C THR A 271 -23.99 -31.99 -15.93
N ASN A 272 -24.34 -30.78 -15.50
CA ASN A 272 -23.47 -29.61 -15.67
C ASN A 272 -22.21 -29.68 -14.78
N GLU A 273 -22.36 -30.11 -13.53
CA GLU A 273 -21.23 -30.30 -12.62
C GLU A 273 -20.42 -31.56 -12.96
N ILE A 274 -21.07 -32.64 -13.43
CA ILE A 274 -20.36 -33.82 -13.97
C ILE A 274 -19.46 -33.41 -15.14
N THR A 275 -20.00 -32.73 -16.14
CA THR A 275 -19.24 -32.25 -17.31
C THR A 275 -18.10 -31.31 -16.90
N LEU A 276 -18.33 -30.41 -15.93
CA LEU A 276 -17.26 -29.54 -15.42
C LEU A 276 -16.11 -30.37 -14.83
N ARG A 277 -16.41 -31.38 -14.01
CA ARG A 277 -15.38 -32.23 -13.40
C ARG A 277 -14.62 -33.04 -14.44
N ASP A 278 -15.31 -33.57 -15.44
CA ASP A 278 -14.70 -34.34 -16.54
C ASP A 278 -13.78 -33.46 -17.38
N ASP A 279 -14.19 -32.23 -17.68
CA ASP A 279 -13.37 -31.27 -18.42
C ASP A 279 -12.13 -30.83 -17.62
N ILE A 280 -12.26 -30.66 -16.31
CA ILE A 280 -11.10 -30.42 -15.44
C ILE A 280 -10.15 -31.62 -15.46
N ASN A 281 -10.66 -32.86 -15.40
CA ASN A 281 -9.82 -34.05 -15.49
C ASN A 281 -9.03 -34.10 -16.81
N ILE A 282 -9.64 -33.69 -17.93
CA ILE A 282 -8.93 -33.59 -19.22
C ILE A 282 -7.76 -32.60 -19.13
N ILE A 283 -7.95 -31.43 -18.53
CA ILE A 283 -6.88 -30.44 -18.37
C ILE A 283 -5.76 -30.98 -17.47
N VAL A 284 -6.12 -31.47 -16.28
CA VAL A 284 -5.14 -31.94 -15.27
C VAL A 284 -4.31 -33.11 -15.80
N ASN A 285 -4.94 -34.07 -16.48
CA ASN A 285 -4.25 -35.25 -17.00
C ASN A 285 -3.41 -34.96 -18.26
N ARG A 286 -3.60 -33.81 -18.91
CA ARG A 286 -2.83 -33.38 -20.09
C ARG A 286 -1.44 -32.87 -19.73
N VAL A 287 -1.22 -32.37 -18.51
CA VAL A 287 0.06 -31.78 -18.12
C VAL A 287 1.15 -32.84 -18.04
N GLU A 288 2.13 -32.76 -18.93
CA GLU A 288 3.24 -33.71 -19.02
C GLU A 288 4.35 -33.38 -18.02
N TRP A 289 4.11 -33.52 -16.71
CA TRP A 289 5.10 -33.12 -15.68
C TRP A 289 6.47 -33.79 -15.86
N ASP A 290 6.50 -35.03 -16.36
CA ASP A 290 7.73 -35.76 -16.61
C ASP A 290 8.55 -35.21 -17.79
N TRP A 291 7.91 -34.53 -18.76
CA TRP A 291 8.60 -33.79 -19.83
C TRP A 291 9.56 -32.73 -19.26
N PHE A 292 9.11 -32.04 -18.20
CA PHE A 292 9.86 -30.97 -17.54
C PHE A 292 11.07 -31.46 -16.73
N ARG A 293 11.39 -32.76 -16.80
CA ARG A 293 12.65 -33.33 -16.31
C ARG A 293 13.79 -33.25 -17.32
N ARG A 294 13.57 -32.68 -18.52
CA ARG A 294 14.60 -32.49 -19.55
C ARG A 294 15.41 -33.77 -19.81
N GLY A 295 14.77 -34.77 -20.40
CA GLY A 295 15.43 -36.06 -20.67
C GLY A 295 15.63 -36.93 -19.42
N GLY A 296 14.73 -36.82 -18.44
CA GLY A 296 14.68 -37.72 -17.28
C GLY A 296 15.60 -37.36 -16.12
N GLN A 297 16.11 -36.13 -16.05
CA GLN A 297 16.89 -35.66 -14.90
C GLN A 297 16.08 -35.73 -13.60
N ASN A 298 16.79 -35.70 -12.48
CA ASN A 298 16.19 -35.77 -11.13
C ASN A 298 15.80 -34.39 -10.60
N VAL A 299 15.26 -33.52 -11.46
CA VAL A 299 14.81 -32.16 -11.13
C VAL A 299 13.74 -31.73 -12.13
N LEU A 300 12.80 -30.88 -11.70
CA LEU A 300 11.86 -30.20 -12.61
C LEU A 300 12.45 -28.86 -13.06
N TYR A 301 12.23 -28.51 -14.32
CA TYR A 301 12.55 -27.20 -14.87
C TYR A 301 11.31 -26.32 -14.92
N TRP A 302 11.50 -25.05 -14.60
CA TRP A 302 10.42 -24.07 -14.54
C TRP A 302 9.82 -23.81 -15.91
N HIS A 303 10.65 -23.69 -16.95
CA HIS A 303 10.22 -23.27 -18.27
C HIS A 303 10.65 -24.24 -19.37
N TRP A 304 9.86 -24.28 -20.44
CA TRP A 304 10.24 -24.84 -21.74
C TRP A 304 9.61 -24.02 -22.86
N SER A 305 10.36 -23.79 -23.94
CA SER A 305 9.90 -23.02 -25.09
C SER A 305 9.92 -23.85 -26.38
N PRO A 306 8.90 -23.72 -27.26
CA PRO A 306 8.94 -24.34 -28.59
C PRO A 306 9.97 -23.71 -29.54
N THR A 307 10.54 -22.54 -29.21
CA THR A 307 11.45 -21.80 -30.10
C THR A 307 12.90 -21.77 -29.60
N VAL A 308 13.10 -21.89 -28.29
CA VAL A 308 14.43 -21.83 -27.65
C VAL A 308 14.67 -22.96 -26.65
N ASP A 309 13.82 -23.99 -26.66
CA ASP A 309 13.88 -25.17 -25.79
C ASP A 309 14.05 -24.82 -24.31
N TRP A 310 15.22 -25.12 -23.75
CA TRP A 310 15.55 -24.98 -22.33
C TRP A 310 16.38 -23.73 -22.05
N ALA A 311 16.35 -22.71 -22.91
CA ALA A 311 17.21 -21.52 -22.78
C ALA A 311 17.07 -20.78 -21.44
N MET A 312 15.87 -20.78 -20.83
CA MET A 312 15.67 -20.26 -19.47
C MET A 312 16.48 -21.02 -18.42
N ASN A 313 16.72 -22.31 -18.63
CA ASN A 313 17.60 -23.20 -17.85
C ASN A 313 17.46 -23.04 -16.33
N LEU A 314 16.22 -22.99 -15.85
CA LEU A 314 15.92 -22.74 -14.44
C LEU A 314 15.38 -24.00 -13.75
N PRO A 315 16.23 -24.81 -13.10
CA PRO A 315 15.77 -25.93 -12.28
C PRO A 315 15.07 -25.42 -11.02
N ILE A 316 13.89 -25.97 -10.71
CA ILE A 316 13.12 -25.62 -9.52
C ILE A 316 13.74 -26.34 -8.32
N LYS A 317 14.37 -25.59 -7.42
CA LYS A 317 15.00 -26.10 -6.21
C LYS A 317 14.48 -25.36 -4.99
N GLY A 318 14.19 -26.09 -3.93
CA GLY A 318 13.67 -25.54 -2.70
C GLY A 318 14.76 -24.88 -1.84
N TRP A 319 14.36 -24.09 -0.84
CA TRP A 319 12.98 -23.79 -0.47
C TRP A 319 12.51 -22.44 -1.02
N ASN A 320 11.33 -22.43 -1.65
CA ASN A 320 10.67 -21.26 -2.22
C ASN A 320 9.15 -21.53 -2.41
N GLU A 321 8.45 -20.73 -3.21
CA GLU A 321 7.00 -20.81 -3.46
C GLU A 321 6.52 -22.07 -4.22
N CYS A 322 7.44 -22.86 -4.81
CA CYS A 322 7.13 -23.86 -5.84
C CYS A 322 6.88 -25.30 -5.31
N LEU A 323 6.63 -25.48 -4.00
CA LEU A 323 6.43 -26.82 -3.41
C LEU A 323 5.29 -27.59 -4.10
N ILE A 324 4.17 -26.93 -4.39
CA ILE A 324 3.00 -27.53 -5.04
C ILE A 324 3.32 -28.09 -6.43
N THR A 325 4.29 -27.54 -7.15
CA THR A 325 4.72 -28.05 -8.45
C THR A 325 5.22 -29.49 -8.34
N TYR A 326 6.05 -29.79 -7.34
CA TYR A 326 6.55 -31.16 -7.13
C TYR A 326 5.46 -32.10 -6.61
N ILE A 327 4.56 -31.62 -5.74
CA ILE A 327 3.48 -32.44 -5.19
C ILE A 327 2.48 -32.83 -6.29
N LEU A 328 2.08 -31.89 -7.14
CA LEU A 328 1.20 -32.18 -8.28
C LEU A 328 1.87 -33.09 -9.31
N ALA A 329 3.15 -32.86 -9.61
CA ALA A 329 3.91 -33.75 -10.49
C ALA A 329 3.99 -35.18 -9.94
N ALA A 330 4.20 -35.36 -8.63
CA ALA A 330 4.22 -36.68 -8.00
C ALA A 330 2.81 -37.33 -7.92
N SER A 331 1.76 -36.51 -7.93
CA SER A 331 0.36 -36.96 -7.86
C SER A 331 -0.27 -37.26 -9.23
N SER A 332 0.41 -36.91 -10.33
CA SER A 332 -0.12 -37.13 -11.68
C SER A 332 -0.24 -38.62 -12.00
N ALA A 333 -1.43 -39.03 -12.46
CA ALA A 333 -1.72 -40.41 -12.83
C ALA A 333 -1.23 -40.78 -14.25
N THR A 334 -0.98 -39.78 -15.10
CA THR A 334 -0.60 -39.95 -16.51
C THR A 334 0.86 -39.62 -16.76
N HIS A 335 1.37 -38.58 -16.10
CA HIS A 335 2.69 -37.99 -16.35
C HIS A 335 3.43 -37.73 -15.05
N GLY A 336 3.50 -38.75 -14.19
CA GLY A 336 4.07 -38.66 -12.85
C GLY A 336 5.60 -38.60 -12.82
N ILE A 337 6.16 -38.06 -11.75
CA ILE A 337 7.61 -38.09 -11.47
C ILE A 337 7.98 -39.11 -10.40
N PRO A 338 9.14 -39.78 -10.49
CA PRO A 338 9.63 -40.64 -9.42
C PRO A 338 10.10 -39.83 -8.21
N LEU A 339 10.02 -40.42 -7.01
CA LEU A 339 10.41 -39.79 -5.73
C LEU A 339 11.82 -39.16 -5.75
N ILE A 340 12.76 -39.75 -6.50
CA ILE A 340 14.13 -39.24 -6.62
C ILE A 340 14.19 -37.81 -7.18
N VAL A 341 13.21 -37.40 -8.00
CA VAL A 341 13.11 -36.04 -8.54
C VAL A 341 12.82 -35.03 -7.42
N TYR A 342 11.95 -35.37 -6.48
CA TYR A 342 11.71 -34.54 -5.28
C TYR A 342 12.94 -34.50 -4.38
N ASN A 343 13.53 -35.66 -4.09
CA ASN A 343 14.65 -35.75 -3.15
C ASN A 343 15.93 -35.07 -3.65
N GLN A 344 16.25 -35.17 -4.95
CA GLN A 344 17.47 -34.58 -5.50
C GLN A 344 17.24 -33.20 -6.14
N GLY A 345 16.04 -32.94 -6.67
CA GLY A 345 15.68 -31.67 -7.27
C GLY A 345 15.25 -30.66 -6.22
N TRP A 346 14.07 -30.88 -5.62
CA TRP A 346 13.49 -29.97 -4.63
C TRP A 346 14.34 -29.85 -3.37
N LYS A 347 14.59 -30.97 -2.67
CA LYS A 347 15.38 -30.96 -1.41
C LYS A 347 16.88 -30.71 -1.66
N GLY A 348 17.35 -30.80 -2.91
CA GLY A 348 18.75 -30.60 -3.30
C GLY A 348 19.17 -29.15 -3.54
N GLY A 349 18.33 -28.17 -3.22
CA GLY A 349 18.69 -26.76 -3.25
C GLY A 349 19.60 -26.38 -2.07
N SER A 350 20.62 -25.56 -2.31
CA SER A 350 21.54 -25.11 -1.25
C SER A 350 20.86 -24.27 -0.16
N GLY A 351 19.71 -23.65 -0.48
CA GLY A 351 18.86 -22.92 0.46
C GLY A 351 17.64 -23.71 0.95
N TYR A 352 17.62 -25.03 0.78
CA TYR A 352 16.52 -25.86 1.27
C TYR A 352 16.52 -25.95 2.80
N LEU A 353 17.60 -26.48 3.38
CA LEU A 353 17.77 -26.52 4.84
C LEU A 353 18.30 -25.18 5.36
N ASN A 354 17.71 -24.68 6.44
CA ASN A 354 18.16 -23.47 7.13
C ASN A 354 18.63 -23.79 8.55
N GLY A 355 17.70 -24.12 9.45
CA GLY A 355 17.97 -24.47 10.84
C GLY A 355 18.39 -23.33 11.76
N ASN A 356 18.54 -22.09 11.26
CA ASN A 356 18.96 -20.95 12.07
C ASN A 356 17.79 -20.36 12.87
N THR A 357 18.12 -19.53 13.86
CA THR A 357 17.16 -18.82 14.70
C THR A 357 17.16 -17.32 14.38
N TYR A 358 15.97 -16.77 14.11
CA TYR A 358 15.74 -15.35 13.86
C TYR A 358 14.71 -14.83 14.85
N TYR A 359 15.03 -13.76 15.59
CA TYR A 359 14.13 -13.18 16.60
C TYR A 359 13.59 -14.20 17.63
N GLY A 360 14.37 -15.24 17.95
CA GLY A 360 13.96 -16.30 18.88
C GLY A 360 13.16 -17.45 18.24
N TYR A 361 12.87 -17.40 16.94
CA TYR A 361 12.16 -18.47 16.21
C TYR A 361 13.13 -19.25 15.33
N THR A 362 13.12 -20.58 15.45
CA THR A 362 13.87 -21.46 14.54
C THR A 362 13.14 -21.55 13.20
N LEU A 363 13.86 -21.28 12.12
CA LEU A 363 13.37 -21.44 10.75
C LEU A 363 13.98 -22.72 10.16
N PRO A 364 13.20 -23.81 9.96
CA PRO A 364 13.75 -25.08 9.52
C PRO A 364 14.24 -25.07 8.06
N LEU A 365 13.48 -24.43 7.17
CA LEU A 365 13.71 -24.41 5.72
C LEU A 365 13.73 -22.98 5.18
N GLY A 366 14.37 -22.77 4.03
CA GLY A 366 14.33 -21.47 3.34
C GLY A 366 15.59 -20.63 3.46
N PRO A 367 15.66 -19.52 2.70
CA PRO A 367 16.74 -18.57 2.82
C PRO A 367 16.74 -17.88 4.19
N ASN A 368 17.80 -17.11 4.49
CA ASN A 368 17.85 -16.31 5.71
C ASN A 368 16.60 -15.43 5.85
N PHE A 369 16.01 -15.41 7.04
CA PHE A 369 14.74 -14.72 7.33
C PHE A 369 13.53 -15.18 6.49
N GLY A 370 13.58 -16.36 5.85
CA GLY A 370 12.44 -17.01 5.19
C GLY A 370 12.15 -16.57 3.76
N GLY A 371 12.71 -15.43 3.32
CA GLY A 371 12.44 -14.86 2.00
C GLY A 371 11.12 -14.07 1.95
N PRO A 372 10.63 -13.75 0.74
CA PRO A 372 9.32 -13.10 0.59
C PRO A 372 8.21 -13.96 1.19
N LEU A 373 7.32 -13.34 1.98
CA LEU A 373 6.32 -14.06 2.76
C LEU A 373 5.35 -14.91 1.92
N PHE A 374 5.17 -14.60 0.64
CA PHE A 374 4.31 -15.38 -0.25
C PHE A 374 4.83 -16.83 -0.48
N PHE A 375 6.09 -17.13 -0.16
CA PHE A 375 6.61 -18.50 -0.12
C PHE A 375 5.80 -19.38 0.85
N SER A 376 5.24 -18.78 1.89
CA SER A 376 4.37 -19.44 2.86
C SER A 376 2.87 -19.38 2.49
N HIS A 377 2.52 -18.87 1.30
CA HIS A 377 1.13 -18.74 0.85
C HIS A 377 0.79 -19.65 -0.33
N TYR A 378 1.43 -19.48 -1.49
CA TYR A 378 0.90 -19.98 -2.77
C TYR A 378 0.70 -21.49 -2.79
N SER A 379 1.72 -22.26 -2.42
CA SER A 379 1.61 -23.73 -2.35
C SER A 379 0.63 -24.23 -1.28
N PHE A 380 0.26 -23.39 -0.31
CA PHE A 380 -0.55 -23.75 0.87
C PHE A 380 -1.99 -23.24 0.78
N LEU A 381 -2.41 -22.70 -0.37
CA LEU A 381 -3.81 -22.37 -0.60
C LEU A 381 -4.66 -23.65 -0.74
N GLY A 382 -4.14 -24.68 -1.43
CA GLY A 382 -4.80 -25.97 -1.60
C GLY A 382 -4.28 -27.05 -0.65
N ILE A 383 -2.98 -27.08 -0.37
CA ILE A 383 -2.39 -28.01 0.60
C ILE A 383 -2.58 -27.46 2.00
N ASN A 384 -3.13 -28.29 2.89
CA ASN A 384 -3.21 -27.97 4.30
C ASN A 384 -1.84 -28.15 5.00
N PRO A 385 -1.17 -27.09 5.48
CA PRO A 385 0.10 -27.21 6.19
C PRO A 385 -0.04 -27.69 7.64
N PHE A 386 -1.24 -27.68 8.23
CA PHE A 386 -1.44 -28.07 9.63
C PHE A 386 -1.20 -29.56 9.82
N GLY A 387 -0.12 -29.88 10.54
CA GLY A 387 0.32 -31.27 10.77
C GLY A 387 1.00 -31.92 9.57
N LEU A 388 1.26 -31.17 8.48
CA LEU A 388 1.98 -31.68 7.32
C LEU A 388 3.47 -31.82 7.64
N GLN A 389 4.02 -32.99 7.38
CA GLN A 389 5.43 -33.31 7.59
C GLN A 389 5.91 -34.21 6.45
N ASP A 390 7.11 -33.95 5.94
CA ASP A 390 7.89 -34.91 5.15
C ASP A 390 9.12 -35.30 5.98
N GLY A 391 9.49 -36.58 5.90
CA GLY A 391 10.49 -37.21 6.78
C GLY A 391 11.86 -36.53 6.83
#